data_AF-A0A539EA14-F1
#
_entry.id   AF-A0A539EA14-F1
#
_cell.length_a   1.000
_cell.length_b   1.000
_cell.length_c   1.000
_cell.angle_alpha   90.00
_cell.angle_beta   90.00
_cell.angle_gamma   90.00
#
_symmetry.space_group_name_H-M   'P 1'
#
loop_
_entity.id
_entity.type
_entity.pdbx_description
1 polymer ?
#
loop_
_entity_poly.entity_id
_entity_poly.type
_entity_poly.pdbx_seq_one_letter_code
_entity_poly.pdbx_strand_id
1 'polypeptide(L)'
;MSVAATVIRFLDRQQVAYTVHNLIHFESIEDAANRLGIAKHSLIYTVPLIDQFGLILTILPADRAISFTQLNGLMGRNFTPASTTQTLAVFRDCDCAYLPPLGEAYGVRAILEDSVVDSKVIYFIAGDSRHIIQVNSQGFLHLQNQACIASNFTAPNSRSADVESAATDAVPTKSKIREALTTLGALPPMPEMAQQIFGLSANPYAGAKELAEIISLDPSLSAQVLRYARSPLFGYQGELDSIQTAISRVLGFDMVMNLALGLATAKPFRVQRSGPLGLDNFWRHAIYSAALVQALGKELSADKRPNPGLAYLSGLLHNFGHLLMGHLAKQEFAQLNELVLEYPNVAVVDIEERLLGVSHDEVGGCYWRITC
;
A
#
# COMPACT_ATOMS: atom_id res chain seq x y z
N MET A 1 -23.42 -4.68 -5.90
CA MET A 1 -23.67 -3.31 -6.36
C MET A 1 -23.88 -3.35 -7.85
N SER A 2 -24.51 -2.31 -8.41
CA SER A 2 -24.74 -2.15 -9.84
C SER A 2 -23.69 -1.21 -10.42
N VAL A 3 -23.55 -1.24 -11.75
CA VAL A 3 -22.80 -0.23 -12.53
C VAL A 3 -23.03 1.19 -11.99
N ALA A 4 -21.98 2.00 -11.94
CA ALA A 4 -22.05 3.41 -11.54
C ALA A 4 -23.11 4.16 -12.37
N ALA A 5 -24.10 4.74 -11.69
CA ALA A 5 -25.21 5.42 -12.34
C ALA A 5 -24.75 6.62 -13.18
N THR A 6 -23.65 7.27 -12.78
CA THR A 6 -23.05 8.38 -13.53
C THR A 6 -22.50 7.93 -14.87
N VAL A 7 -21.87 6.75 -14.93
CA VAL A 7 -21.36 6.16 -16.18
C VAL A 7 -22.49 5.90 -17.17
N ILE A 8 -23.55 5.20 -16.73
CA ILE A 8 -24.70 4.89 -17.61
C ILE A 8 -25.37 6.17 -18.14
N ARG A 9 -25.68 7.12 -17.25
CA ARG A 9 -26.28 8.40 -17.65
C ARG A 9 -25.41 9.17 -18.64
N PHE A 10 -24.09 9.12 -18.49
CA PHE A 10 -23.17 9.81 -19.40
C PHE A 10 -23.16 9.15 -20.78
N LEU A 11 -23.08 7.82 -20.84
CA LEU A 11 -23.13 7.06 -22.10
C LEU A 11 -24.44 7.31 -22.87
N ASP A 12 -25.58 7.24 -22.16
CA ASP A 12 -26.90 7.48 -22.75
C ASP A 12 -27.02 8.93 -23.26
N ARG A 13 -26.53 9.92 -22.50
CA ARG A 13 -26.55 11.34 -22.88
C ARG A 13 -25.70 11.62 -24.13
N GLN A 14 -24.56 10.96 -24.26
CA GLN A 14 -23.68 11.09 -25.43
C GLN A 14 -24.10 10.18 -26.59
N GLN A 15 -25.20 9.44 -26.45
CA GLN A 15 -25.76 8.54 -27.48
C GLN A 15 -24.73 7.51 -27.99
N VAL A 16 -23.83 7.05 -27.12
CA VAL A 16 -22.84 6.03 -27.46
C VAL A 16 -23.43 4.64 -27.20
N ALA A 17 -23.42 3.77 -28.21
CA ALA A 17 -23.84 2.38 -28.04
C ALA A 17 -22.82 1.60 -27.18
N TYR A 18 -23.31 0.88 -26.18
CA TYR A 18 -22.48 0.09 -25.27
C TYR A 18 -23.10 -1.28 -24.96
N THR A 19 -22.26 -2.21 -24.52
CA THR A 19 -22.67 -3.52 -23.97
C THR A 19 -22.08 -3.68 -22.58
N VAL A 20 -22.88 -4.17 -21.62
CA VAL A 20 -22.43 -4.44 -20.26
C VAL A 20 -22.17 -5.94 -20.11
N HIS A 21 -20.93 -6.28 -19.76
CA HIS A 21 -20.50 -7.63 -19.42
C HIS A 21 -20.52 -7.80 -17.91
N ASN A 22 -21.12 -8.88 -17.43
CA ASN A 22 -21.25 -9.17 -16.01
C ASN A 22 -20.34 -10.34 -15.61
N LEU A 23 -19.47 -10.09 -14.63
CA LEU A 23 -18.53 -11.04 -14.03
C LEU A 23 -18.93 -11.27 -12.57
N ILE A 24 -18.66 -12.47 -12.05
CA ILE A 24 -18.98 -12.82 -10.65
C ILE A 24 -18.25 -11.88 -9.67
N HIS A 25 -16.96 -11.69 -9.91
CA HIS A 25 -16.04 -10.76 -9.24
C HIS A 25 -14.68 -10.87 -9.95
N PHE A 26 -13.92 -9.78 -10.05
CA PHE A 26 -12.53 -9.80 -10.48
C PHE A 26 -11.64 -9.01 -9.51
N GLU A 27 -10.48 -9.58 -9.20
CA GLU A 27 -9.53 -9.02 -8.23
C GLU A 27 -8.59 -8.00 -8.86
N SER A 28 -8.41 -8.05 -10.19
CA SER A 28 -7.56 -7.12 -10.93
C SER A 28 -8.09 -6.89 -12.35
N ILE A 29 -7.62 -5.83 -13.01
CA ILE A 29 -7.91 -5.54 -14.42
C ILE A 29 -7.42 -6.69 -15.31
N GLU A 30 -6.27 -7.30 -15.00
CA GLU A 30 -5.78 -8.46 -15.75
C GLU A 30 -6.69 -9.69 -15.60
N ASP A 31 -7.20 -9.95 -14.40
CA ASP A 31 -8.18 -11.02 -14.15
C ASP A 31 -9.47 -10.79 -14.95
N ALA A 32 -9.96 -9.55 -15.02
CA ALA A 32 -11.12 -9.21 -15.84
C ALA A 32 -10.88 -9.49 -17.34
N ALA A 33 -9.73 -9.10 -17.89
CA ALA A 33 -9.39 -9.36 -19.29
C ALA A 33 -9.35 -10.87 -19.59
N ASN A 34 -8.71 -11.64 -18.72
CA ASN A 34 -8.60 -13.09 -18.87
C ASN A 34 -9.96 -13.78 -18.81
N ARG A 35 -10.83 -13.38 -17.88
CA ARG A 35 -12.19 -13.96 -17.74
C ARG A 35 -13.09 -13.65 -18.92
N LEU A 36 -12.92 -12.50 -19.55
CA LEU A 36 -13.64 -12.13 -20.77
C LEU A 36 -13.02 -12.72 -22.04
N GLY A 37 -11.82 -13.31 -21.95
CA GLY A 37 -11.09 -13.83 -23.10
C GLY A 37 -10.69 -12.75 -24.10
N ILE A 38 -10.43 -11.53 -23.63
CA ILE A 38 -10.07 -10.38 -24.46
C ILE A 38 -8.58 -10.05 -24.36
N ALA A 39 -8.03 -9.41 -25.39
CA ALA A 39 -6.66 -8.92 -25.35
C ALA A 39 -6.52 -7.84 -24.26
N LYS A 40 -5.46 -7.92 -23.43
CA LYS A 40 -5.18 -6.96 -22.35
C LYS A 40 -5.14 -5.53 -22.88
N HIS A 41 -4.57 -5.32 -24.06
CA HIS A 41 -4.52 -4.03 -24.74
C HIS A 41 -5.89 -3.38 -24.99
N SER A 42 -6.94 -4.17 -25.19
CA SER A 42 -8.29 -3.65 -25.45
C SER A 42 -9.05 -3.28 -24.17
N LEU A 43 -8.56 -3.69 -23.00
CA LEU A 43 -9.11 -3.30 -21.70
C LEU A 43 -8.32 -2.11 -21.18
N ILE A 44 -9.00 -0.99 -20.95
CA ILE A 44 -8.37 0.22 -20.42
C ILE A 44 -8.73 0.45 -18.96
N TYR A 45 -7.85 1.14 -18.25
CA TYR A 45 -8.02 1.53 -16.86
C TYR A 45 -7.56 2.96 -16.62
N THR A 46 -7.86 3.47 -15.42
CA THR A 46 -7.44 4.80 -14.99
C THR A 46 -6.53 4.78 -13.79
N VAL A 47 -5.52 5.63 -13.85
CA VAL A 47 -4.70 6.03 -12.70
C VAL A 47 -5.06 7.48 -12.34
N PRO A 48 -5.59 7.75 -11.12
CA PRO A 48 -5.90 9.10 -10.69
C PRO A 48 -4.62 9.79 -10.20
N LEU A 49 -4.28 10.93 -10.80
CA LEU A 49 -3.13 11.73 -10.46
C LEU A 49 -3.55 13.10 -9.92
N ILE A 50 -2.70 13.71 -9.11
CA ILE A 50 -2.90 15.04 -8.55
C ILE A 50 -1.65 15.89 -8.72
N ASP A 51 -1.87 17.16 -8.98
CA ASP A 51 -0.86 18.20 -8.88
C ASP A 51 -1.45 19.50 -8.30
N GLN A 52 -0.71 20.60 -8.40
CA GLN A 52 -1.15 21.92 -7.93
C GLN A 52 -2.44 22.45 -8.59
N PHE A 53 -2.83 21.93 -9.76
CA PHE A 53 -4.06 22.34 -10.46
C PHE A 53 -5.24 21.38 -10.22
N GLY A 54 -5.06 20.39 -9.36
CA GLY A 54 -6.10 19.45 -8.95
C GLY A 54 -5.98 18.06 -9.56
N LEU A 55 -7.08 17.32 -9.49
CA LEU A 55 -7.16 15.93 -9.95
C LEU A 55 -7.17 15.85 -11.48
N ILE A 56 -6.44 14.89 -12.02
CA ILE A 56 -6.45 14.50 -13.43
C ILE A 56 -6.48 12.98 -13.52
N LEU A 57 -7.19 12.43 -14.50
CA LEU A 57 -7.13 10.99 -14.79
C LEU A 57 -6.10 10.71 -15.86
N THR A 58 -5.40 9.60 -15.74
CA THR A 58 -4.58 9.05 -16.82
C THR A 58 -5.17 7.73 -17.27
N ILE A 59 -5.56 7.64 -18.55
CA ILE A 59 -6.25 6.49 -19.16
C ILE A 59 -5.26 5.70 -20.00
N LEU A 60 -5.16 4.40 -19.73
CA LEU A 60 -4.14 3.53 -20.31
C LEU A 60 -4.71 2.15 -20.65
N PRO A 61 -4.12 1.44 -21.63
CA PRO A 61 -4.33 0.00 -21.80
C PRO A 61 -3.82 -0.81 -20.61
N ALA A 62 -4.46 -1.94 -20.28
CA ALA A 62 -4.10 -2.79 -19.15
C ALA A 62 -2.72 -3.45 -19.28
N ASP A 63 -2.19 -3.52 -20.50
CA ASP A 63 -0.84 -3.97 -20.79
C ASP A 63 0.19 -2.83 -20.81
N ARG A 64 -0.14 -1.65 -20.27
CA ARG A 64 0.82 -0.55 -20.06
C ARG A 64 0.77 0.03 -18.63
N ALA A 65 1.90 0.60 -18.20
CA ALA A 65 2.08 1.31 -16.93
C ALA A 65 2.63 2.73 -17.16
N ILE A 66 2.39 3.64 -16.21
CA ILE A 66 2.81 5.05 -16.30
C ILE A 66 4.29 5.19 -15.91
N SER A 67 5.07 5.86 -16.76
CA SER A 67 6.35 6.43 -16.36
C SER A 67 6.14 7.87 -15.86
N PHE A 68 6.13 8.08 -14.54
CA PHE A 68 5.93 9.40 -13.94
C PHE A 68 6.99 10.41 -14.40
N THR A 69 8.24 9.97 -14.52
CA THR A 69 9.35 10.81 -14.98
C THR A 69 9.08 11.32 -16.40
N GLN A 70 8.65 10.44 -17.31
CA GLN A 70 8.33 10.82 -18.67
C GLN A 70 7.09 11.70 -18.75
N LEU A 71 6.01 11.33 -18.03
CA LEU A 71 4.77 12.12 -18.00
C LEU A 71 5.01 13.53 -17.46
N ASN A 72 5.75 13.66 -16.36
CA ASN A 72 6.09 14.94 -15.75
C ASN A 72 6.97 15.80 -16.67
N GLY A 73 7.96 15.17 -17.32
CA GLY A 73 8.81 15.83 -18.32
C GLY A 73 8.03 16.31 -19.55
N LEU A 74 7.15 15.47 -20.08
CA LEU A 74 6.31 15.76 -21.24
C LEU A 74 5.34 16.93 -20.96
N MET A 75 4.70 16.89 -19.80
CA MET A 75 3.65 17.84 -19.44
C MET A 75 4.18 19.10 -18.75
N GLY A 76 5.47 19.14 -18.40
CA GLY A 76 6.07 20.23 -17.61
C GLY A 76 5.38 20.42 -16.25
N ARG A 77 4.85 19.34 -15.68
CA ARG A 77 4.06 19.32 -14.44
C ARG A 77 4.65 18.31 -13.46
N ASN A 78 4.25 18.38 -12.21
CA ASN A 78 4.67 17.45 -11.18
C ASN A 78 3.47 16.66 -10.66
N PHE A 79 3.08 15.64 -11.43
CA PHE A 79 2.01 14.74 -11.06
C PHE A 79 2.48 13.72 -10.02
N THR A 80 1.62 13.47 -9.05
CA THR A 80 1.76 12.41 -8.04
C THR A 80 0.46 11.60 -7.99
N PRO A 81 0.48 10.32 -7.57
CA PRO A 81 -0.75 9.56 -7.40
C PRO A 81 -1.71 10.25 -6.42
N ALA A 82 -3.00 10.29 -6.76
CA ALA A 82 -4.01 10.85 -5.88
C ALA A 82 -4.34 9.87 -4.74
N SER A 83 -4.57 10.41 -3.53
CA SER A 83 -5.02 9.59 -2.40
C SER A 83 -6.46 9.07 -2.61
N THR A 84 -6.79 7.98 -1.92
CA THR A 84 -8.15 7.42 -1.91
C THR A 84 -9.21 8.45 -1.52
N THR A 85 -8.93 9.28 -0.51
CA THR A 85 -9.85 10.32 -0.03
C THR A 85 -10.12 11.38 -1.11
N GLN A 86 -9.08 11.82 -1.82
CA GLN A 86 -9.22 12.82 -2.90
C GLN A 86 -9.98 12.25 -4.09
N THR A 87 -9.76 10.97 -4.41
CA THR A 87 -10.43 10.28 -5.50
C THR A 87 -11.92 10.07 -5.19
N LEU A 88 -12.26 9.53 -4.02
CA LEU A 88 -13.64 9.26 -3.62
C LEU A 88 -14.49 10.54 -3.41
N ALA A 89 -13.86 11.70 -3.18
CA ALA A 89 -14.57 12.98 -3.14
C ALA A 89 -15.28 13.29 -4.47
N VAL A 90 -14.70 12.81 -5.58
CA VAL A 90 -15.18 13.00 -6.95
C VAL A 90 -15.99 11.79 -7.44
N PHE A 91 -15.45 10.58 -7.29
CA PHE A 91 -16.08 9.34 -7.75
C PHE A 91 -16.97 8.72 -6.66
N ARG A 92 -18.05 9.41 -6.30
CA ARG A 92 -18.89 9.04 -5.15
C ARG A 92 -19.75 7.78 -5.35
N ASP A 93 -19.96 7.37 -6.59
CA ASP A 93 -20.75 6.20 -6.97
C ASP A 93 -19.88 5.03 -7.48
N CYS A 94 -18.57 5.07 -7.20
CA CYS A 94 -17.61 4.04 -7.59
C CYS A 94 -16.89 3.47 -6.35
N ASP A 95 -16.47 2.22 -6.45
CA ASP A 95 -15.50 1.62 -5.53
C ASP A 95 -14.09 2.18 -5.80
N CYS A 96 -13.30 2.39 -4.75
CA CYS A 96 -12.03 3.14 -4.83
C CYS A 96 -10.96 2.53 -5.76
N ALA A 97 -11.06 1.24 -6.07
CA ALA A 97 -10.14 0.53 -6.95
C ALA A 97 -10.67 0.37 -8.40
N TYR A 98 -11.92 0.75 -8.66
CA TYR A 98 -12.65 0.41 -9.89
C TYR A 98 -13.13 1.66 -10.61
N LEU A 99 -12.22 2.60 -10.84
CA LEU A 99 -12.55 3.88 -11.44
C LEU A 99 -12.79 3.74 -12.96
N PRO A 100 -13.88 4.33 -13.48
CA PRO A 100 -14.14 4.33 -14.90
C PRO A 100 -13.25 5.36 -15.64
N PRO A 101 -12.79 5.06 -16.86
CA PRO A 101 -12.03 5.98 -17.71
C PRO A 101 -12.93 7.03 -18.37
N LEU A 102 -13.81 7.67 -17.60
CA LEU A 102 -14.76 8.68 -18.08
C LEU A 102 -14.63 9.94 -17.25
N GLY A 103 -13.46 10.58 -17.29
CA GLY A 103 -13.19 11.79 -16.50
C GLY A 103 -14.25 12.87 -16.68
N GLU A 104 -14.70 13.10 -17.92
CA GLU A 104 -15.71 14.11 -18.24
C GLU A 104 -17.07 13.85 -17.56
N ALA A 105 -17.46 12.58 -17.37
CA ALA A 105 -18.67 12.23 -16.63
C ALA A 105 -18.64 12.73 -15.16
N TYR A 106 -17.43 12.91 -14.62
CA TYR A 106 -17.16 13.35 -13.26
C TYR A 106 -16.56 14.78 -13.19
N GLY A 107 -16.48 15.48 -14.32
CA GLY A 107 -15.87 16.83 -14.38
C GLY A 107 -14.35 16.85 -14.16
N VAL A 108 -13.66 15.74 -14.42
CA VAL A 108 -12.21 15.59 -14.28
C VAL A 108 -11.57 15.54 -15.66
N ARG A 109 -10.50 16.31 -15.86
CA ARG A 109 -9.71 16.22 -17.10
C ARG A 109 -9.00 14.88 -17.18
N ALA A 110 -8.80 14.38 -18.40
CA ALA A 110 -8.09 13.14 -18.64
C ALA A 110 -6.88 13.34 -19.56
N ILE A 111 -5.85 12.54 -19.33
CA ILE A 111 -4.75 12.29 -20.26
C ILE A 111 -4.99 10.90 -20.83
N LEU A 112 -5.11 10.80 -22.14
CA LEU A 112 -5.32 9.55 -22.85
C LEU A 112 -4.02 9.13 -23.53
N GLU A 113 -3.61 7.89 -23.31
CA GLU A 113 -2.49 7.31 -24.02
C GLU A 113 -2.87 6.99 -25.48
N ASP A 114 -1.96 7.29 -26.41
CA ASP A 114 -2.21 7.25 -27.85
C ASP A 114 -2.48 5.86 -28.41
N SER A 115 -1.86 4.81 -27.88
CA SER A 115 -2.10 3.43 -28.32
C SER A 115 -3.52 2.93 -28.04
N VAL A 116 -4.27 3.55 -27.11
CA VAL A 116 -5.71 3.26 -26.91
C VAL A 116 -6.51 3.50 -28.20
N VAL A 117 -6.06 4.44 -29.05
CA VAL A 117 -6.73 4.81 -30.31
C VAL A 117 -6.69 3.68 -31.35
N ASP A 118 -5.71 2.77 -31.26
CA ASP A 118 -5.47 1.73 -32.26
C ASP A 118 -6.45 0.54 -32.14
N SER A 119 -7.11 0.41 -30.99
CA SER A 119 -8.08 -0.67 -30.74
C SER A 119 -9.41 -0.39 -31.44
N LYS A 120 -10.02 -1.39 -32.09
CA LYS A 120 -11.37 -1.25 -32.71
C LYS A 120 -12.51 -1.23 -31.69
N VAL A 121 -12.32 -1.96 -30.59
CA VAL A 121 -13.28 -2.13 -29.51
C VAL A 121 -12.53 -1.91 -28.21
N ILE A 122 -13.14 -1.15 -27.31
CA ILE A 122 -12.54 -0.77 -26.03
C ILE A 122 -13.44 -1.28 -24.92
N TYR A 123 -12.81 -1.89 -23.92
CA TYR A 123 -13.44 -2.38 -22.71
C TYR A 123 -12.96 -1.56 -21.52
N PHE A 124 -13.83 -1.27 -20.56
CA PHE A 124 -13.44 -0.56 -19.34
C PHE A 124 -14.31 -0.88 -18.13
N ILE A 125 -13.75 -0.67 -16.94
CA ILE A 125 -14.43 -0.88 -15.66
C ILE A 125 -15.51 0.18 -15.42
N ALA A 126 -16.65 -0.22 -14.86
CA ALA A 126 -17.81 0.65 -14.72
C ALA A 126 -18.19 0.97 -13.26
N GLY A 127 -17.19 1.23 -12.42
CA GLY A 127 -17.38 1.67 -11.03
C GLY A 127 -17.36 0.56 -9.98
N ASP A 128 -17.27 -0.72 -10.36
CA ASP A 128 -17.25 -1.85 -9.44
C ASP A 128 -16.41 -3.04 -9.93
N SER A 129 -16.34 -4.08 -9.10
CA SER A 129 -15.57 -5.31 -9.35
C SER A 129 -16.30 -6.40 -10.15
N ARG A 130 -17.41 -6.07 -10.83
CA ARG A 130 -18.28 -7.05 -11.49
C ARG A 130 -18.65 -6.68 -12.91
N HIS A 131 -18.68 -5.39 -13.25
CA HIS A 131 -19.17 -4.94 -14.54
C HIS A 131 -18.07 -4.32 -15.38
N ILE A 132 -17.98 -4.79 -16.63
CA ILE A 132 -17.13 -4.22 -17.67
C ILE A 132 -18.04 -3.70 -18.79
N ILE A 133 -17.78 -2.48 -19.25
CA ILE A 133 -18.48 -1.88 -20.39
C ILE A 133 -17.63 -2.04 -21.63
N GLN A 134 -18.27 -2.45 -22.72
CA GLN A 134 -17.71 -2.50 -24.06
C GLN A 134 -18.31 -1.39 -24.92
N VAL A 135 -17.46 -0.66 -25.63
CA VAL A 135 -17.83 0.35 -26.63
C VAL A 135 -16.97 0.18 -27.89
N ASN A 136 -17.42 0.74 -29.01
CA ASN A 136 -16.54 0.91 -30.17
C ASN A 136 -15.57 2.07 -29.96
N SER A 137 -14.45 2.07 -30.69
CA SER A 137 -13.39 3.07 -30.49
C SER A 137 -13.81 4.49 -30.83
N GLN A 138 -14.58 4.68 -31.90
CA GLN A 138 -15.09 6.00 -32.29
C GLN A 138 -16.00 6.60 -31.20
N GLY A 139 -16.86 5.77 -30.61
CA GLY A 139 -17.72 6.12 -29.50
C GLY A 139 -16.91 6.44 -28.25
N PHE A 140 -15.88 5.66 -27.95
CA PHE A 140 -14.98 5.98 -26.83
C PHE A 140 -14.27 7.32 -27.02
N LEU A 141 -13.69 7.59 -28.20
CA LEU A 141 -13.04 8.87 -28.48
C LEU A 141 -14.01 10.05 -28.42
N HIS A 142 -15.27 9.85 -28.82
CA HIS A 142 -16.32 10.84 -28.64
C HIS A 142 -16.57 11.18 -27.16
N LEU A 143 -16.46 10.20 -26.25
CA LEU A 143 -16.56 10.40 -24.80
C LEU A 143 -15.33 11.10 -24.19
N GLN A 144 -14.21 11.15 -24.91
CA GLN A 144 -12.94 11.74 -24.47
C GLN A 144 -12.64 13.09 -25.15
N ASN A 145 -13.66 13.84 -25.55
CA ASN A 145 -13.48 15.05 -26.34
C ASN A 145 -12.61 16.13 -25.65
N GLN A 146 -12.56 16.13 -24.32
CA GLN A 146 -11.72 17.04 -23.53
C GLN A 146 -10.38 16.42 -23.06
N ALA A 147 -10.11 15.17 -23.42
CA ALA A 147 -8.88 14.50 -23.01
C ALA A 147 -7.68 15.01 -23.81
N CYS A 148 -6.54 15.16 -23.13
CA CYS A 148 -5.27 15.42 -23.78
C CYS A 148 -4.66 14.08 -24.20
N ILE A 149 -4.49 13.86 -25.51
CA ILE A 149 -3.80 12.68 -26.01
C ILE A 149 -2.29 12.92 -25.91
N ALA A 150 -1.59 11.98 -25.30
CA ALA A 150 -0.14 12.02 -25.14
C ALA A 150 0.47 10.67 -25.51
N SER A 151 1.76 10.67 -25.83
CA SER A 151 2.54 9.47 -26.14
C SER A 151 3.86 9.50 -25.39
N ASN A 152 4.60 8.38 -25.42
CA ASN A 152 5.93 8.25 -24.81
C ASN A 152 5.99 8.56 -23.30
N PHE A 153 4.91 8.25 -22.56
CA PHE A 153 4.88 8.32 -21.10
C PHE A 153 4.50 7.00 -20.44
N THR A 154 4.43 5.92 -21.22
CA THR A 154 4.00 4.60 -20.78
C THR A 154 4.94 3.49 -21.25
N ALA A 155 5.14 2.50 -20.40
CA ALA A 155 5.91 1.30 -20.70
C ALA A 155 4.99 0.06 -20.73
N PRO A 156 5.34 -1.00 -21.50
CA PRO A 156 4.63 -2.28 -21.43
C PRO A 156 4.60 -2.84 -20.01
N ASN A 157 3.44 -3.32 -19.58
CA ASN A 157 3.18 -3.90 -18.27
C ASN A 157 3.74 -5.33 -18.28
N SER A 158 5.02 -5.48 -17.93
CA SER A 158 5.74 -6.74 -18.04
C SER A 158 5.35 -7.73 -16.93
N ARG A 159 4.31 -8.52 -17.21
CA ARG A 159 4.09 -9.83 -16.57
C ARG A 159 3.99 -10.92 -17.65
N SER A 160 5.14 -11.32 -18.21
CA SER A 160 5.54 -12.75 -18.42
C SER A 160 6.65 -13.01 -19.47
N ALA A 161 7.24 -12.01 -20.15
CA ALA A 161 8.30 -12.30 -21.14
C ALA A 161 9.54 -11.37 -21.10
N ASP A 162 9.44 -10.16 -20.54
CA ASP A 162 10.54 -9.18 -20.60
C ASP A 162 11.16 -8.82 -19.24
N VAL A 163 11.12 -9.73 -18.27
CA VAL A 163 12.01 -9.64 -17.09
C VAL A 163 13.47 -9.97 -17.48
N GLU A 164 13.70 -10.52 -18.68
CA GLU A 164 15.06 -10.80 -19.18
C GLU A 164 15.75 -9.64 -19.92
N SER A 165 15.04 -8.59 -20.36
CA SER A 165 15.65 -7.61 -21.30
C SER A 165 15.57 -6.13 -20.93
N ALA A 166 14.79 -5.72 -19.93
CA ALA A 166 14.81 -4.32 -19.43
C ALA A 166 15.70 -4.13 -18.20
N ALA A 167 16.39 -5.19 -17.76
CA ALA A 167 17.40 -5.18 -16.70
C ALA A 167 18.81 -5.55 -17.21
N THR A 168 19.07 -5.41 -18.52
CA THR A 168 20.42 -5.69 -19.07
C THR A 168 21.43 -4.56 -18.84
N ASP A 169 21.01 -3.40 -18.32
CA ASP A 169 21.92 -2.31 -17.90
C ASP A 169 21.86 -1.96 -16.40
N ALA A 170 21.17 -2.77 -15.60
CA ALA A 170 21.35 -2.79 -14.15
C ALA A 170 21.59 -4.25 -13.75
N VAL A 171 22.88 -4.62 -13.75
CA VAL A 171 23.42 -5.84 -13.17
C VAL A 171 22.55 -6.31 -11.99
N PRO A 172 22.12 -7.59 -11.94
CA PRO A 172 21.40 -8.10 -10.80
C PRO A 172 22.36 -8.02 -9.61
N THR A 173 22.16 -7.03 -8.75
CA THR A 173 22.74 -7.09 -7.42
C THR A 173 21.99 -8.23 -6.77
N LYS A 174 22.56 -9.45 -6.82
CA LYS A 174 22.27 -10.49 -5.83
C LYS A 174 22.29 -9.78 -4.50
N SER A 175 21.11 -9.54 -3.95
CA SER A 175 20.95 -8.61 -2.86
C SER A 175 21.89 -9.00 -1.73
N LYS A 176 22.76 -8.04 -1.36
CA LYS A 176 23.62 -8.12 -0.18
C LYS A 176 22.82 -8.41 1.10
N ILE A 177 21.48 -8.34 1.07
CA ILE A 177 20.62 -8.64 2.21
C ILE A 177 20.78 -10.10 2.66
N ARG A 178 20.83 -11.10 1.77
CA ARG A 178 21.02 -12.51 2.20
C ARG A 178 22.38 -12.71 2.87
N GLU A 179 23.42 -12.13 2.30
CA GLU A 179 24.79 -12.19 2.85
C GLU A 179 24.92 -11.38 4.15
N ALA A 180 24.26 -10.22 4.25
CA ALA A 180 24.20 -9.40 5.44
C ALA A 180 23.43 -10.09 6.58
N LEU A 181 22.37 -10.83 6.28
CA LEU A 181 21.65 -11.65 7.28
C LEU A 181 22.53 -12.78 7.83
N THR A 182 23.44 -13.34 7.03
CA THR A 182 24.42 -14.34 7.51
C THR A 182 25.61 -13.72 8.24
N THR A 183 25.84 -12.41 8.08
CA THR A 183 26.97 -11.70 8.70
C THR A 183 26.49 -10.92 9.91
N LEU A 184 26.63 -11.49 11.12
CA LEU A 184 26.18 -10.94 12.40
C LEU A 184 26.53 -9.45 12.67
N GLY A 185 27.54 -8.89 11.99
CA GLY A 185 27.96 -7.49 12.12
C GLY A 185 27.17 -6.47 11.29
N ALA A 186 26.29 -6.88 10.37
CA ALA A 186 25.52 -5.96 9.53
C ALA A 186 24.22 -5.44 10.19
N LEU A 187 23.79 -6.09 11.28
CA LEU A 187 22.60 -5.71 12.03
C LEU A 187 23.00 -4.78 13.19
N PRO A 188 22.25 -3.69 13.41
CA PRO A 188 22.52 -2.85 14.56
C PRO A 188 22.30 -3.63 15.87
N PRO A 189 23.16 -3.42 16.89
CA PRO A 189 22.99 -4.08 18.17
C PRO A 189 21.65 -3.67 18.79
N MET A 190 21.01 -4.60 19.50
CA MET A 190 19.75 -4.32 20.18
C MET A 190 19.94 -3.20 21.22
N PRO A 191 19.13 -2.13 21.20
CA PRO A 191 19.24 -1.04 22.15
C PRO A 191 19.04 -1.51 23.58
N GLU A 192 19.76 -0.89 24.51
CA GLU A 192 19.65 -1.17 25.95
C GLU A 192 18.20 -1.05 26.44
N MET A 193 17.45 -0.06 25.96
CA MET A 193 16.03 0.09 26.26
C MET A 193 15.19 -1.12 25.82
N ALA A 194 15.46 -1.69 24.65
CA ALA A 194 14.76 -2.90 24.20
C ALA A 194 15.10 -4.11 25.09
N GLN A 195 16.35 -4.22 25.54
CA GLN A 195 16.77 -5.25 26.51
C GLN A 195 16.08 -5.07 27.86
N GLN A 196 15.95 -3.84 28.36
CA GLN A 196 15.26 -3.54 29.61
C GLN A 196 13.75 -3.87 29.53
N ILE A 197 13.10 -3.54 28.40
CA ILE A 197 11.69 -3.89 28.14
C ILE A 197 11.52 -5.42 28.05
N PHE A 198 12.43 -6.14 27.37
CA PHE A 198 12.48 -7.60 27.37
C PHE A 198 12.64 -8.18 28.77
N GLY A 199 13.50 -7.59 29.60
CA GLY A 199 13.68 -8.00 31.00
C GLY A 199 12.39 -7.87 31.81
N LEU A 200 11.59 -6.82 31.57
CA LEU A 200 10.29 -6.65 32.21
C LEU A 200 9.24 -7.64 31.71
N SER A 201 9.24 -8.00 30.42
CA SER A 201 8.25 -8.95 29.88
C SER A 201 8.43 -10.37 30.44
N ALA A 202 9.65 -10.73 30.86
CA ALA A 202 9.96 -11.98 31.54
C ALA A 202 9.64 -11.96 33.04
N ASN A 203 9.33 -10.79 33.62
CA ASN A 203 9.07 -10.63 35.06
C ASN A 203 7.55 -10.62 35.33
N PRO A 204 6.97 -11.65 35.98
CA PRO A 204 5.54 -11.72 36.27
C PRO A 204 5.04 -10.69 37.30
N TYR A 205 5.96 -9.99 37.99
CA TYR A 205 5.62 -8.92 38.93
C TYR A 205 5.70 -7.52 38.32
N ALA A 206 6.09 -7.42 37.04
CA ALA A 206 6.23 -6.13 36.38
C ALA A 206 4.88 -5.43 36.20
N GLY A 207 4.85 -4.13 36.48
CA GLY A 207 3.65 -3.31 36.47
C GLY A 207 3.77 -2.04 35.63
N ALA A 208 2.62 -1.38 35.41
CA ALA A 208 2.51 -0.17 34.59
C ALA A 208 3.47 0.96 34.99
N LYS A 209 3.88 1.02 36.26
CA LYS A 209 4.82 2.02 36.77
C LYS A 209 6.24 1.81 36.22
N GLU A 210 6.77 0.60 36.32
CA GLU A 210 8.14 0.27 35.87
C GLU A 210 8.26 0.41 34.35
N LEU A 211 7.23 -0.01 33.62
CA LEU A 211 7.18 0.19 32.17
C LEU A 211 7.11 1.69 31.80
N ALA A 212 6.34 2.49 32.55
CA ALA A 212 6.29 3.94 32.34
C ALA A 212 7.65 4.60 32.59
N GLU A 213 8.38 4.17 33.62
CA GLU A 213 9.72 4.69 33.95
C GLU A 213 10.70 4.44 32.79
N ILE A 214 10.72 3.23 32.22
CA ILE A 214 11.58 2.91 31.08
C ILE A 214 11.19 3.71 29.84
N ILE A 215 9.89 3.77 29.51
CA ILE A 215 9.41 4.52 28.33
C ILE A 215 9.70 6.01 28.45
N SER A 216 9.62 6.56 29.67
CA SER A 216 9.87 7.98 29.95
C SER A 216 11.33 8.40 29.67
N LEU A 217 12.27 7.45 29.64
CA LEU A 217 13.67 7.70 29.26
C LEU A 217 13.82 8.03 27.77
N ASP A 218 12.81 7.72 26.94
CA ASP A 218 12.77 8.05 25.52
C ASP A 218 11.59 8.98 25.18
N PRO A 219 11.86 10.27 24.91
CA PRO A 219 10.82 11.24 24.55
C PRO A 219 10.03 10.90 23.28
N SER A 220 10.65 10.22 22.30
CA SER A 220 9.98 9.81 21.06
C SER A 220 9.01 8.68 21.33
N LEU A 221 9.45 7.66 22.06
CA LEU A 221 8.61 6.53 22.47
C LEU A 221 7.44 6.99 23.33
N SER A 222 7.72 7.85 24.30
CA SER A 222 6.73 8.51 25.14
C SER A 222 5.67 9.25 24.31
N ALA A 223 6.09 10.08 23.36
CA ALA A 223 5.18 10.81 22.49
C ALA A 223 4.31 9.87 21.62
N GLN A 224 4.89 8.77 21.14
CA GLN A 224 4.15 7.77 20.36
C GLN A 224 3.09 7.06 21.21
N VAL A 225 3.44 6.56 22.39
CA VAL A 225 2.48 5.90 23.31
C VAL A 225 1.33 6.85 23.63
N LEU A 226 1.62 8.11 23.96
CA LEU A 226 0.59 9.12 24.21
C LEU A 226 -0.27 9.42 22.98
N ARG A 227 0.34 9.51 21.78
CA ARG A 227 -0.39 9.72 20.52
C ARG A 227 -1.37 8.58 20.25
N TYR A 228 -0.96 7.34 20.49
CA TYR A 228 -1.83 6.18 20.31
C TYR A 228 -2.94 6.13 21.36
N ALA A 229 -2.62 6.38 22.63
CA ALA A 229 -3.61 6.45 23.70
C ALA A 229 -4.68 7.53 23.45
N ARG A 230 -4.32 8.62 22.76
CA ARG A 230 -5.25 9.69 22.35
C ARG A 230 -6.01 9.39 21.05
N SER A 231 -5.72 8.29 20.37
CA SER A 231 -6.38 8.00 19.11
C SER A 231 -7.86 7.64 19.32
N PRO A 232 -8.76 8.00 18.38
CA PRO A 232 -10.19 7.68 18.48
C PRO A 232 -10.49 6.20 18.63
N LEU A 233 -9.54 5.33 18.26
CA LEU A 233 -9.65 3.87 18.36
C LEU A 233 -9.95 3.37 19.77
N PHE A 234 -9.40 4.02 20.80
CA PHE A 234 -9.56 3.55 22.20
C PHE A 234 -10.70 4.26 22.95
N GLY A 235 -11.29 5.31 22.37
CA GLY A 235 -12.49 5.96 22.88
C GLY A 235 -12.41 6.52 24.32
N TYR A 236 -11.21 6.72 24.87
CA TYR A 236 -11.03 7.18 26.25
C TYR A 236 -11.47 8.63 26.43
N GLN A 237 -12.40 8.86 27.36
CA GLN A 237 -13.05 10.15 27.61
C GLN A 237 -12.43 10.94 28.79
N GLY A 238 -11.41 10.38 29.46
CA GLY A 238 -10.76 11.02 30.60
C GLY A 238 -9.55 11.87 30.21
N GLU A 239 -9.02 12.65 31.15
CA GLU A 239 -7.74 13.35 30.98
C GLU A 239 -6.57 12.36 30.97
N LEU A 240 -5.62 12.59 30.05
CA LEU A 240 -4.45 11.74 29.82
C LEU A 240 -3.19 12.52 30.18
N ASP A 241 -2.85 12.50 31.47
CA ASP A 241 -1.84 13.39 32.07
C ASP A 241 -0.47 12.73 32.27
N SER A 242 -0.38 11.41 32.10
CA SER A 242 0.88 10.67 32.24
C SER A 242 0.93 9.41 31.40
N ILE A 243 2.14 8.93 31.12
CA ILE A 243 2.39 7.65 30.45
C ILE A 243 1.84 6.49 31.30
N GLN A 244 1.98 6.56 32.63
CA GLN A 244 1.43 5.57 33.53
C GLN A 244 -0.11 5.50 33.42
N THR A 245 -0.80 6.65 33.28
CA THR A 245 -2.25 6.70 33.02
C THR A 245 -2.58 6.07 31.67
N ALA A 246 -1.81 6.36 30.63
CA ALA A 246 -1.98 5.74 29.31
C ALA A 246 -1.87 4.21 29.36
N ILE A 247 -0.91 3.68 30.12
CA ILE A 247 -0.71 2.24 30.29
C ILE A 247 -1.84 1.62 31.12
N SER A 248 -2.13 2.18 32.29
CA SER A 248 -3.03 1.54 33.26
C SER A 248 -4.51 1.67 32.93
N ARG A 249 -4.93 2.75 32.26
CA ARG A 249 -6.36 3.08 32.06
C ARG A 249 -6.83 3.03 30.61
N VAL A 250 -5.92 3.09 29.64
CA VAL A 250 -6.28 3.23 28.22
C VAL A 250 -5.83 2.04 27.39
N LEU A 251 -4.52 1.83 27.30
CA LEU A 251 -3.93 0.85 26.38
C LEU A 251 -3.76 -0.53 27.03
N GLY A 252 -3.48 -0.58 28.34
CA GLY A 252 -3.14 -1.81 29.06
C GLY A 252 -1.63 -2.08 29.07
N PHE A 253 -1.17 -2.79 30.12
CA PHE A 253 0.24 -3.13 30.32
C PHE A 253 0.84 -3.93 29.15
N ASP A 254 0.22 -5.06 28.80
CA ASP A 254 0.74 -5.95 27.76
C ASP A 254 0.83 -5.27 26.40
N MET A 255 -0.15 -4.43 26.06
CA MET A 255 -0.16 -3.72 24.79
C MET A 255 0.98 -2.71 24.70
N VAL A 256 1.17 -1.90 25.75
CA VAL A 256 2.25 -0.92 25.77
C VAL A 256 3.61 -1.59 25.88
N MET A 257 3.71 -2.72 26.59
CA MET A 257 4.94 -3.53 26.65
C MET A 257 5.34 -3.98 25.25
N ASN A 258 4.41 -4.60 24.52
CA ASN A 258 4.65 -5.08 23.15
C ASN A 258 4.94 -3.94 22.16
N LEU A 259 4.20 -2.83 22.28
CA LEU A 259 4.43 -1.64 21.45
C LEU A 259 5.82 -1.02 21.72
N ALA A 260 6.18 -0.87 23.00
CA ALA A 260 7.46 -0.33 23.41
C ALA A 260 8.61 -1.22 22.93
N LEU A 261 8.43 -2.54 23.01
CA LEU A 261 9.39 -3.50 22.51
C LEU A 261 9.58 -3.39 20.99
N GLY A 262 8.48 -3.33 20.23
CA GLY A 262 8.54 -3.15 18.78
C GLY A 262 9.22 -1.84 18.37
N LEU A 263 8.88 -0.73 19.03
CA LEU A 263 9.46 0.58 18.73
C LEU A 263 10.94 0.67 19.13
N ALA A 264 11.31 0.12 20.28
CA ALA A 264 12.70 0.12 20.75
C ALA A 264 13.58 -0.77 19.86
N THR A 265 13.09 -1.92 19.41
CA THR A 265 13.81 -2.81 18.47
C THR A 265 13.96 -2.19 17.09
N ALA A 266 12.97 -1.43 16.63
CA ALA A 266 13.00 -0.77 15.33
C ALA A 266 13.88 0.51 15.26
N LYS A 267 14.18 1.14 16.40
CA LYS A 267 14.89 2.43 16.47
C LYS A 267 16.26 2.48 15.78
N PRO A 268 17.10 1.43 15.82
CA PRO A 268 18.41 1.48 15.17
C PRO A 268 18.36 1.41 13.64
N PHE A 269 17.22 0.98 13.08
CA PHE A 269 17.05 0.85 11.65
C PHE A 269 16.93 2.23 11.00
N ARG A 270 17.62 2.41 9.86
CA ARG A 270 17.71 3.70 9.16
C ARG A 270 16.89 3.60 7.88
N VAL A 271 15.61 3.89 8.01
CA VAL A 271 14.61 3.76 6.95
C VAL A 271 14.07 5.14 6.58
N GLN A 272 13.63 5.30 5.33
CA GLN A 272 12.96 6.53 4.89
C GLN A 272 11.68 6.76 5.70
N ARG A 273 11.41 8.02 6.05
CA ARG A 273 10.22 8.36 6.86
C ARG A 273 8.93 8.25 6.06
N SER A 274 8.92 8.81 4.85
CA SER A 274 7.79 8.87 3.93
C SER A 274 7.82 7.74 2.88
N GLY A 275 6.70 7.54 2.19
CA GLY A 275 6.53 6.50 1.16
C GLY A 275 5.52 5.42 1.58
N PRO A 276 5.07 4.57 0.66
CA PRO A 276 4.11 3.50 0.97
C PRO A 276 4.66 2.50 2.00
N LEU A 277 5.97 2.25 1.99
CA LEU A 277 6.69 1.40 2.95
C LEU A 277 7.55 2.23 3.94
N GLY A 278 7.35 3.55 3.99
CA GLY A 278 8.06 4.44 4.91
C GLY A 278 7.64 4.22 6.37
N LEU A 279 8.49 4.67 7.31
CA LEU A 279 8.29 4.46 8.75
C LEU A 279 6.89 4.85 9.27
N ASP A 280 6.32 5.96 8.79
CA ASP A 280 5.02 6.43 9.27
C ASP A 280 3.89 5.46 8.87
N ASN A 281 3.89 4.99 7.62
CA ASN A 281 2.92 4.01 7.13
C ASN A 281 3.16 2.62 7.71
N PHE A 282 4.43 2.23 7.88
CA PHE A 282 4.82 0.99 8.54
C PHE A 282 4.21 0.89 9.94
N TRP A 283 4.41 1.91 10.79
CA TRP A 283 3.88 1.88 12.16
C TRP A 283 2.37 1.88 12.21
N ARG A 284 1.73 2.65 11.32
CA ARG A 284 0.27 2.68 11.22
C ARG A 284 -0.28 1.29 10.86
N HIS A 285 0.30 0.66 9.84
CA HIS A 285 -0.07 -0.70 9.40
C HIS A 285 0.17 -1.74 10.50
N ALA A 286 1.34 -1.71 11.15
CA ALA A 286 1.69 -2.62 12.24
C ALA A 286 0.71 -2.56 13.41
N ILE A 287 0.31 -1.35 13.83
CA ILE A 287 -0.63 -1.17 14.94
C ILE A 287 -2.05 -1.56 14.56
N TYR A 288 -2.48 -1.22 13.34
CA TYR A 288 -3.80 -1.65 12.86
C TYR A 288 -3.89 -3.18 12.75
N SER A 289 -2.82 -3.81 12.26
CA SER A 289 -2.72 -5.27 12.18
C SER A 289 -2.71 -5.91 13.57
N ALA A 290 -1.95 -5.36 14.52
CA ALA A 290 -1.93 -5.82 15.91
C ALA A 290 -3.30 -5.72 16.60
N ALA A 291 -3.99 -4.58 16.42
CA ALA A 291 -5.34 -4.36 16.94
C ALA A 291 -6.36 -5.31 16.28
N LEU A 292 -6.27 -5.50 14.96
CA LEU A 292 -7.15 -6.39 14.21
C LEU A 292 -6.99 -7.84 14.66
N VAL A 293 -5.75 -8.34 14.74
CA VAL A 293 -5.48 -9.73 15.18
C VAL A 293 -5.95 -9.94 16.62
N GLN A 294 -5.78 -8.95 17.49
CA GLN A 294 -6.31 -9.03 18.86
C GLN A 294 -7.86 -9.06 18.89
N ALA A 295 -8.52 -8.27 18.04
CA ALA A 295 -9.98 -8.29 17.91
C ALA A 295 -10.48 -9.64 17.36
N LEU A 296 -9.85 -10.14 16.30
CA LEU A 296 -10.15 -11.47 15.73
C LEU A 296 -9.96 -12.59 16.77
N GLY A 297 -8.92 -12.50 17.60
CA GLY A 297 -8.68 -13.45 18.69
C GLY A 297 -9.84 -13.51 19.70
N LYS A 298 -10.52 -12.38 19.96
CA LYS A 298 -11.68 -12.33 20.87
C LYS A 298 -12.92 -13.00 20.29
N GLU A 299 -13.07 -12.99 18.97
CA GLU A 299 -14.17 -13.66 18.27
C GLU A 299 -13.98 -15.18 18.17
N LEU A 300 -12.76 -15.68 18.38
CA LEU A 300 -12.48 -17.12 18.42
C LEU A 300 -13.00 -17.76 19.70
N SER A 301 -13.44 -19.02 19.56
CA SER A 301 -13.81 -19.88 20.69
C SER A 301 -12.61 -20.11 21.62
N ALA A 302 -12.87 -20.31 22.91
CA ALA A 302 -11.82 -20.35 23.93
C ALA A 302 -10.75 -21.42 23.68
N ASP A 303 -11.12 -22.54 23.06
CA ASP A 303 -10.25 -23.66 22.68
C ASP A 303 -9.30 -23.33 21.50
N LYS A 304 -9.66 -22.35 20.66
CA LYS A 304 -8.88 -21.93 19.48
C LYS A 304 -8.23 -20.56 19.65
N ARG A 305 -8.50 -19.88 20.76
CA ARG A 305 -8.03 -18.51 21.00
C ARG A 305 -6.52 -18.53 21.30
N PRO A 306 -5.70 -17.85 20.47
CA PRO A 306 -4.27 -17.72 20.77
C PRO A 306 -4.06 -16.83 21.99
N ASN A 307 -2.87 -16.91 22.60
CA ASN A 307 -2.49 -15.99 23.67
C ASN A 307 -2.63 -14.53 23.17
N PRO A 308 -3.40 -13.67 23.85
CA PRO A 308 -3.69 -12.32 23.37
C PRO A 308 -2.45 -11.44 23.18
N GLY A 309 -1.43 -11.60 24.03
CA GLY A 309 -0.17 -10.88 23.93
C GLY A 309 0.62 -11.31 22.71
N LEU A 310 0.77 -12.62 22.49
CA LEU A 310 1.47 -13.16 21.31
C LEU A 310 0.75 -12.82 20.00
N ALA A 311 -0.58 -12.85 19.99
CA ALA A 311 -1.39 -12.49 18.83
C ALA A 311 -1.24 -11.00 18.46
N TYR A 312 -1.23 -10.13 19.47
CA TYR A 312 -0.96 -8.70 19.26
C TYR A 312 0.46 -8.49 18.74
N LEU A 313 1.45 -9.12 19.37
CA LEU A 313 2.86 -9.02 18.99
C LEU A 313 3.10 -9.52 17.56
N SER A 314 2.46 -10.62 17.14
CA SER A 314 2.56 -11.11 15.76
C SER A 314 2.03 -10.10 14.76
N GLY A 315 0.87 -9.47 15.03
CA GLY A 315 0.35 -8.41 14.16
C GLY A 315 1.25 -7.18 14.12
N LEU A 316 1.91 -6.85 15.24
CA LEU A 316 2.83 -5.72 15.31
C LEU A 316 4.13 -5.96 14.53
N LEU A 317 4.68 -7.19 14.59
CA LEU A 317 6.00 -7.51 14.07
C LEU A 317 5.99 -8.24 12.71
N HIS A 318 4.83 -8.59 12.15
CA HIS A 318 4.77 -9.40 10.92
C HIS A 318 5.57 -8.79 9.75
N ASN A 319 5.52 -7.47 9.56
CA ASN A 319 6.22 -6.80 8.45
C ASN A 319 7.62 -6.26 8.82
N PHE A 320 8.21 -6.72 9.93
CA PHE A 320 9.48 -6.17 10.42
C PHE A 320 10.64 -6.26 9.39
N GLY A 321 10.55 -7.19 8.43
CA GLY A 321 11.50 -7.30 7.32
C GLY A 321 11.65 -6.03 6.48
N HIS A 322 10.61 -5.19 6.36
CA HIS A 322 10.72 -3.90 5.68
C HIS A 322 11.72 -2.95 6.35
N LEU A 323 11.83 -3.00 7.68
CA LEU A 323 12.81 -2.19 8.41
C LEU A 323 14.24 -2.65 8.15
N LEU A 324 14.44 -3.97 8.08
CA LEU A 324 15.73 -4.56 7.73
C LEU A 324 16.12 -4.21 6.29
N MET A 325 15.22 -4.40 5.34
CA MET A 325 15.46 -4.07 3.94
C MET A 325 15.79 -2.58 3.77
N GLY A 326 15.02 -1.70 4.41
CA GLY A 326 15.27 -0.26 4.37
C GLY A 326 16.60 0.15 5.00
N HIS A 327 17.09 -0.59 6.00
CA HIS A 327 18.39 -0.33 6.63
C HIS A 327 19.56 -0.87 5.80
N LEU A 328 19.44 -2.10 5.30
CA LEU A 328 20.51 -2.84 4.63
C LEU A 328 20.68 -2.46 3.15
N ALA A 329 19.58 -2.10 2.47
CA ALA A 329 19.53 -1.84 1.03
C ALA A 329 18.79 -0.53 0.75
N LYS A 330 19.36 0.60 1.21
CA LYS A 330 18.67 1.91 1.20
C LYS A 330 18.27 2.40 -0.19
N GLN A 331 19.10 2.14 -1.20
CA GLN A 331 18.85 2.61 -2.57
C GLN A 331 17.76 1.76 -3.21
N GLU A 332 17.87 0.46 -3.08
CA GLU A 332 16.91 -0.51 -3.58
C GLU A 332 15.56 -0.40 -2.84
N PHE A 333 15.57 -0.11 -1.54
CA PHE A 333 14.35 0.18 -0.78
C PHE A 333 13.69 1.50 -1.20
N ALA A 334 14.46 2.48 -1.69
CA ALA A 334 13.90 3.70 -2.30
C ALA A 334 13.15 3.33 -3.59
N GLN A 335 13.79 2.54 -4.45
CA GLN A 335 13.21 2.03 -5.69
C GLN A 335 11.97 1.16 -5.41
N LEU A 336 12.00 0.32 -4.37
CA LEU A 336 10.84 -0.46 -3.95
C LEU A 336 9.66 0.43 -3.59
N ASN A 337 9.89 1.53 -2.85
CA ASN A 337 8.84 2.49 -2.53
C ASN A 337 8.23 3.14 -3.77
N GLU A 338 9.06 3.46 -4.78
CA GLU A 338 8.60 4.00 -6.06
C GLU A 338 7.79 2.97 -6.85
N LEU A 339 8.28 1.73 -6.96
CA LEU A 339 7.60 0.65 -7.68
C LEU A 339 6.27 0.26 -7.02
N VAL A 340 6.18 0.25 -5.69
CA VAL A 340 4.91 -0.01 -4.99
C VAL A 340 3.88 1.08 -5.28
N LEU A 341 4.30 2.33 -5.50
CA LEU A 341 3.41 3.40 -5.94
C LEU A 341 3.02 3.26 -7.42
N GLU A 342 3.94 2.81 -8.27
CA GLU A 342 3.73 2.62 -9.70
C GLU A 342 2.80 1.43 -10.00
N TYR A 343 2.90 0.36 -9.21
CA TYR A 343 2.17 -0.90 -9.41
C TYR A 343 1.30 -1.25 -8.18
N PRO A 344 0.24 -0.48 -7.87
CA PRO A 344 -0.57 -0.67 -6.65
C PRO A 344 -1.37 -1.98 -6.64
N ASN A 345 -1.59 -2.60 -7.79
CA ASN A 345 -2.32 -3.87 -7.93
C ASN A 345 -1.40 -5.10 -7.91
N VAL A 346 -0.09 -4.90 -7.79
CA VAL A 346 0.89 -5.97 -7.70
C VAL A 346 1.20 -6.22 -6.22
N ALA A 347 1.27 -7.49 -5.81
CA ALA A 347 1.64 -7.81 -4.44
C ALA A 347 3.06 -7.30 -4.17
N VAL A 348 3.26 -6.63 -3.03
CA VAL A 348 4.55 -6.05 -2.66
C VAL A 348 5.66 -7.11 -2.67
N VAL A 349 5.35 -8.34 -2.23
CA VAL A 349 6.25 -9.50 -2.26
C VAL A 349 6.78 -9.79 -3.66
N ASP A 350 5.94 -9.69 -4.71
CA ASP A 350 6.38 -9.93 -6.09
C ASP A 350 7.38 -8.87 -6.55
N ILE A 351 7.20 -7.63 -6.11
CA ILE A 351 8.10 -6.50 -6.42
C ILE A 351 9.43 -6.68 -5.68
N GLU A 352 9.37 -7.07 -4.41
CA GLU A 352 10.54 -7.37 -3.59
C GLU A 352 11.37 -8.53 -4.15
N GLU A 353 10.75 -9.65 -4.51
CA GLU A 353 11.46 -10.80 -5.08
C GLU A 353 12.14 -10.45 -6.40
N ARG A 354 11.54 -9.59 -7.21
CA ARG A 354 12.12 -9.16 -8.48
C ARG A 354 13.25 -8.16 -8.30
N LEU A 355 13.10 -7.19 -7.40
CA LEU A 355 14.08 -6.12 -7.18
C LEU A 355 15.24 -6.56 -6.28
N LEU A 356 14.92 -7.29 -5.22
CA LEU A 356 15.84 -7.66 -4.13
C LEU A 356 16.14 -9.16 -4.11
N GLY A 357 15.42 -10.01 -4.84
CA GLY A 357 15.63 -11.47 -4.77
C GLY A 357 15.26 -12.12 -3.44
N VAL A 358 14.59 -11.38 -2.56
CA VAL A 358 14.08 -11.80 -1.24
C VAL A 358 12.82 -11.02 -0.90
N SER A 359 11.89 -11.65 -0.18
CA SER A 359 10.71 -10.98 0.37
C SER A 359 10.93 -10.49 1.80
N HIS A 360 10.17 -9.49 2.22
CA HIS A 360 10.23 -8.96 3.59
C HIS A 360 9.85 -10.03 4.62
N ASP A 361 8.94 -10.93 4.28
CA ASP A 361 8.55 -12.07 5.12
C ASP A 361 9.74 -13.00 5.38
N GLU A 362 10.51 -13.34 4.34
CA GLU A 362 11.72 -14.15 4.45
C GLU A 362 12.78 -13.47 5.32
N VAL A 363 13.02 -12.18 5.08
CA VAL A 363 14.03 -11.38 5.79
C VAL A 363 13.65 -11.22 7.26
N GLY A 364 12.40 -10.90 7.55
CA GLY A 364 11.87 -10.78 8.91
C GLY A 364 11.95 -12.10 9.66
N GLY A 365 11.52 -13.19 9.03
CA GLY A 365 11.61 -14.53 9.61
C GLY A 365 13.04 -14.97 9.93
N CYS A 366 14.00 -14.67 9.06
CA CYS A 366 15.42 -14.91 9.32
C CYS A 366 15.94 -14.10 10.51
N TYR A 367 15.60 -12.80 10.58
CA TYR A 367 16.04 -11.92 11.66
C TYR A 367 15.57 -12.41 13.04
N TRP A 368 14.30 -12.78 13.15
CA TRP A 368 13.75 -13.25 14.42
C TRP A 368 14.36 -14.57 14.88
N ARG A 369 14.70 -15.49 13.96
CA ARG A 369 15.41 -16.75 14.31
C ARG A 369 16.84 -16.55 14.81
N ILE A 370 17.47 -15.43 14.46
CA ILE A 370 18.84 -15.10 14.88
C ILE A 370 18.83 -14.36 16.22
N THR A 371 17.78 -13.59 16.51
CA THR A 371 17.72 -12.66 17.65
C THR A 371 16.85 -13.15 18.81
N CYS A 372 15.98 -14.13 18.59
CA CYS A 372 15.15 -14.81 19.59
C CYS A 372 15.42 -16.31 19.53
#